data_AF-A0A6P0JTF5-F1
#
_entry.id   AF-A0A6P0JTF5-F1
#
_cell.length_a   1.000
_cell.length_b   1.000
_cell.length_c   1.000
_cell.angle_alpha   90.00
_cell.angle_beta   90.00
_cell.angle_gamma   90.00
#
_symmetry.space_group_name_H-M   'P 1'
#
loop_
_entity.id
_entity.type
_entity.pdbx_description
1 polymer ?
#
loop_
_entity_poly.entity_id
_entity_poly.type
_entity_poly.pdbx_seq_one_letter_code
_entity_poly.pdbx_strand_id
1 'polypeptide(L)'
;MEVYLIRHGIAGDRNDYPTDEERPLTDKGKSKTRKVAQRLKTLGLQFDLILTSPLRRAQQTATILQEVGLSPTVEEFAPLTTRATLL
;
A
#
# COMPACT_ATOMS: atom_id res chain seq x y z
N MET A 1 -15.85 13.18 -6.84
CA MET A 1 -14.88 12.54 -5.93
C MET A 1 -14.84 11.07 -6.29
N GLU A 2 -13.66 10.53 -6.56
CA GLU A 2 -13.45 9.12 -6.86
C GLU A 2 -12.63 8.48 -5.75
N VAL A 3 -12.91 7.21 -5.42
CA VAL A 3 -12.19 6.46 -4.39
C VAL A 3 -11.73 5.14 -4.99
N TYR A 4 -10.43 4.85 -4.83
CA TYR A 4 -9.80 3.64 -5.32
C TYR A 4 -9.33 2.80 -4.13
N LEU A 5 -9.80 1.57 -4.03
CA LEU A 5 -9.40 0.64 -2.98
C LEU A 5 -8.31 -0.29 -3.50
N ILE A 6 -7.09 -0.13 -2.98
CA ILE A 6 -5.93 -0.93 -3.35
C ILE A 6 -5.54 -1.81 -2.16
N ARG A 7 -5.67 -3.13 -2.32
CA ARG A 7 -5.13 -4.07 -1.34
C ARG A 7 -3.60 -4.05 -1.41
N HIS A 8 -2.94 -4.17 -0.26
CA HIS A 8 -1.49 -4.30 -0.18
C HIS A 8 -0.95 -5.44 -1.08
N GLY A 9 0.28 -5.29 -1.54
CA GLY A 9 0.98 -6.31 -2.32
C GLY A 9 1.24 -7.61 -1.52
N ILE A 10 1.83 -8.60 -2.19
CA ILE A 10 2.16 -9.90 -1.56
C ILE A 10 3.19 -9.70 -0.44
N ALA A 11 2.80 -9.98 0.79
CA ALA A 11 3.65 -9.92 1.97
C ALA A 11 4.32 -11.26 2.29
N GLY A 12 5.39 -11.24 3.10
CA GLY A 12 6.06 -12.45 3.59
C GLY A 12 5.11 -13.34 4.40
N ASP A 13 5.43 -14.62 4.59
CA ASP A 13 4.57 -15.53 5.35
C ASP A 13 4.40 -15.03 6.80
N ARG A 14 3.30 -15.40 7.47
CA ARG A 14 3.08 -15.00 8.86
C ARG A 14 4.08 -15.65 9.81
N ASN A 15 4.50 -16.87 9.51
CA ASN A 15 5.38 -17.65 10.39
C ASN A 15 6.84 -17.16 10.37
N ASP A 16 7.20 -16.31 9.41
CA ASP A 16 8.56 -15.80 9.24
C ASP A 16 8.82 -14.49 10.02
N TYR A 17 7.81 -13.92 10.70
CA TYR A 17 7.92 -12.61 11.36
C TYR A 17 7.34 -12.63 12.78
N PRO A 18 7.89 -11.84 13.72
CA PRO A 18 7.42 -11.79 15.10
C PRO A 18 5.96 -11.34 15.26
N THR A 19 5.49 -10.46 14.37
CA THR A 19 4.15 -9.89 14.38
C THR A 19 3.59 -9.81 12.96
N ASP A 20 2.25 -9.83 12.80
CA ASP A 20 1.63 -9.68 11.47
C ASP A 20 1.88 -8.29 10.90
N GLU A 21 1.96 -7.29 11.77
CA GLU A 21 2.11 -5.87 11.50
C GLU A 21 3.44 -5.56 10.81
N GLU A 22 4.51 -6.26 11.20
CA GLU A 22 5.86 -6.06 10.68
C GLU A 22 6.14 -6.76 9.35
N ARG A 23 5.22 -7.59 8.85
CA ARG A 23 5.42 -8.35 7.60
C ARG A 23 5.62 -7.40 6.42
N PRO A 24 6.80 -7.38 5.77
CA PRO A 24 7.06 -6.57 4.59
C PRO A 24 6.46 -7.23 3.34
N LEU A 25 6.41 -6.48 2.25
CA LEU A 25 6.26 -7.03 0.92
C LEU A 25 7.44 -7.96 0.58
N THR A 26 7.13 -9.11 0.00
CA THR A 26 8.14 -9.95 -0.68
C THR A 26 8.68 -9.23 -1.91
N ASP A 27 9.83 -9.64 -2.44
CA ASP A 27 10.36 -9.05 -3.68
C ASP A 27 9.42 -9.27 -4.88
N LYS A 28 8.76 -10.43 -4.92
CA LYS A 28 7.67 -10.69 -5.88
C LYS A 28 6.50 -9.71 -5.68
N GLY A 29 6.14 -9.43 -4.43
CA GLY A 29 5.12 -8.44 -4.06
C GLY A 29 5.48 -7.03 -4.52
N LYS A 30 6.71 -6.58 -4.26
CA LYS A 30 7.22 -5.27 -4.73
C LYS A 30 7.19 -5.18 -6.25
N SER A 31 7.70 -6.20 -6.95
CA SER A 31 7.72 -6.25 -8.42
C SER A 31 6.32 -6.18 -9.03
N LYS A 32 5.37 -6.98 -8.51
CA LYS A 32 3.98 -6.95 -8.99
C LYS A 32 3.29 -5.61 -8.69
N THR A 33 3.50 -5.05 -7.51
CA THR A 33 2.94 -3.75 -7.12
C THR A 33 3.43 -2.66 -8.06
N ARG A 34 4.74 -2.62 -8.37
CA ARG A 34 5.31 -1.64 -9.29
C ARG A 34 4.73 -1.75 -10.70
N LYS A 35 4.50 -2.98 -11.20
CA LYS A 35 3.85 -3.20 -12.51
C LYS A 35 2.43 -2.69 -12.54
N VAL A 36 1.64 -2.94 -11.48
CA VAL A 36 0.28 -2.40 -11.36
C VAL A 36 0.33 -0.86 -11.31
N ALA A 37 1.20 -0.29 -10.49
CA ALA A 37 1.37 1.15 -10.37
C ALA A 37 1.70 1.81 -11.72
N GLN A 38 2.65 1.24 -12.46
CA GLN A 38 3.02 1.71 -13.80
C GLN A 38 1.83 1.61 -14.75
N ARG A 39 1.06 0.51 -14.70
CA ARG A 39 -0.13 0.38 -15.54
C ARG A 39 -1.18 1.43 -15.23
N LEU A 40 -1.49 1.69 -13.97
CA LEU A 40 -2.41 2.75 -13.55
C LEU A 40 -1.94 4.12 -14.07
N LYS A 41 -0.64 4.42 -13.97
CA LYS A 41 -0.07 5.67 -14.48
C LYS A 41 -0.23 5.78 -16.00
N THR A 42 0.02 4.70 -16.75
CA THR A 42 -0.17 4.69 -18.23
C THR A 42 -1.64 4.80 -18.65
N LEU A 43 -2.57 4.43 -17.77
CA LEU A 43 -4.01 4.64 -17.98
C LEU A 43 -4.45 6.07 -17.65
N GLY A 44 -3.53 6.94 -17.25
CA GLY A 44 -3.80 8.35 -16.96
C GLY A 44 -4.27 8.62 -15.53
N LEU A 45 -4.20 7.64 -14.62
CA LEU A 45 -4.59 7.86 -13.22
C LEU A 45 -3.55 8.72 -12.50
N GLN A 46 -4.08 9.66 -11.73
CA GLN A 46 -3.37 10.49 -10.77
C GLN A 46 -4.27 10.64 -9.55
N PHE A 47 -3.71 10.46 -8.36
CA PHE A 47 -4.41 10.64 -7.10
C PHE A 47 -3.89 11.91 -6.43
N ASP A 48 -4.82 12.64 -5.81
CA ASP A 48 -4.49 13.80 -4.98
C ASP A 48 -3.85 13.37 -3.66
N LEU A 49 -4.28 12.22 -3.12
CA LEU A 49 -3.85 11.67 -1.84
C LEU A 49 -3.93 10.15 -1.85
N ILE A 50 -2.93 9.50 -1.25
CA ILE A 50 -2.96 8.07 -0.90
C ILE A 50 -3.02 7.95 0.62
N LEU A 51 -4.12 7.41 1.12
CA LEU A 51 -4.24 6.99 2.52
C LEU A 51 -3.78 5.54 2.65
N THR A 52 -2.92 5.25 3.62
CA THR A 52 -2.38 3.90 3.83
C THR A 52 -2.57 3.40 5.26
N SER A 53 -2.77 2.09 5.40
CA SER A 53 -2.81 1.42 6.70
C SER A 53 -1.43 1.49 7.38
N PRO A 54 -1.36 1.56 8.73
CA PRO A 54 -0.09 1.56 9.46
C PRO A 54 0.73 0.26 9.30
N LEU A 55 0.13 -0.81 8.77
CA LEU A 55 0.82 -2.09 8.59
C LEU A 55 1.93 -1.96 7.53
N ARG A 56 3.12 -2.53 7.82
CA ARG A 56 4.33 -2.35 7.00
C ARG A 56 4.11 -2.67 5.51
N ARG A 57 3.41 -3.76 5.21
CA ARG A 57 3.05 -4.17 3.83
C ARG A 57 2.21 -3.14 3.08
N ALA A 58 1.32 -2.43 3.76
CA ALA A 58 0.49 -1.39 3.15
C ALA A 58 1.29 -0.11 2.92
N GLN A 59 2.07 0.33 3.92
CA GLN A 59 3.00 1.45 3.77
C GLN A 59 3.94 1.25 2.57
N GLN A 60 4.59 0.08 2.46
CA GLN A 60 5.48 -0.23 1.33
C GLN A 60 4.74 -0.28 -0.02
N THR A 61 3.47 -0.69 -0.03
CA THR A 61 2.65 -0.63 -1.26
C THR A 61 2.43 0.83 -1.66
N ALA A 62 2.04 1.69 -0.72
CA ALA A 62 1.81 3.11 -0.96
C ALA A 62 3.09 3.85 -1.40
N THR A 63 4.24 3.55 -0.80
CA THR A 63 5.54 4.08 -1.22
C THR A 63 5.84 3.74 -2.68
N ILE A 64 5.59 2.50 -3.12
CA ILE A 64 5.80 2.12 -4.52
C ILE A 64 4.87 2.90 -5.46
N LEU A 65 3.61 3.14 -5.07
CA LEU A 65 2.67 3.95 -5.85
C LEU A 65 3.17 5.40 -5.99
N GLN A 66 3.67 5.98 -4.89
CA GLN A 66 4.26 7.32 -4.86
C GLN A 66 5.53 7.42 -5.72
N GLU A 67 6.44 6.45 -5.61
CA GLU A 67 7.68 6.40 -6.43
C GLU A 67 7.40 6.31 -7.94
N VAL A 68 6.30 5.67 -8.34
CA VAL A 68 5.87 5.62 -9.76
C VAL A 68 5.15 6.92 -10.17
N GLY A 69 4.92 7.83 -9.24
CA GLY A 69 4.36 9.15 -9.48
C GLY A 69 2.85 9.16 -9.57
N LEU A 70 2.14 8.21 -8.93
CA LEU A 70 0.67 8.22 -8.89
C LEU A 70 0.10 9.25 -7.93
N SER A 71 0.85 9.67 -6.92
CA SER A 71 0.49 10.73 -5.98
C SER A 71 1.76 11.38 -5.44
N PRO A 72 1.80 12.71 -5.24
CA PRO A 72 2.86 13.34 -4.46
C PRO A 72 2.71 13.10 -2.95
N THR A 73 1.49 12.84 -2.48
CA THR A 73 1.15 12.80 -1.05
C THR A 73 0.72 11.40 -0.62
N VAL A 74 1.35 10.90 0.44
CA VAL A 74 0.98 9.66 1.14
C VAL A 74 0.84 9.97 2.62
N GLU A 75 -0.30 9.60 3.20
CA GLU A 75 -0.57 9.79 4.62
C GLU A 75 -0.99 8.47 5.25
N GLU A 76 -0.50 8.22 6.46
CA GLU A 76 -0.99 7.11 7.25
C GLU A 76 -2.39 7.43 7.79
N PHE A 77 -3.29 6.46 7.68
CA PHE A 77 -4.64 6.57 8.20
C PHE A 77 -4.94 5.37 9.10
N ALA A 78 -4.76 5.56 10.41
CA ALA A 78 -4.90 4.53 11.43
C ALA A 78 -6.20 3.70 11.31
N PRO A 79 -7.38 4.27 10.97
CA PRO A 79 -8.60 3.49 10.79
C PRO A 79 -8.57 2.42 9.69
N LEU A 80 -7.55 2.40 8.82
CA LEU A 80 -7.33 1.34 7.83
C LEU A 80 -6.65 0.09 8.39
N THR A 81 -6.38 0.03 9.70
CA THR A 81 -5.92 -1.20 10.37
C THR A 81 -7.10 -2.07 10.80
N THR A 82 -6.89 -3.39 10.87
CA THR A 82 -7.91 -4.36 11.34
C THR A 82 -8.20 -4.24 12.84
N ARG A 83 -7.38 -3.50 13.59
CA ARG A 83 -7.70 -3.03 14.95
C ARG A 83 -8.20 -1.58 14.89
N ALA A 84 -9.35 -1.36 14.27
CA ALA A 84 -10.10 -0.15 14.55
C ALA A 84 -10.59 -0.27 16.01
N THR A 85 -9.90 0.38 16.94
CA THR A 85 -10.52 0.72 18.22
C THR A 85 -11.71 1.60 17.84
N LEU A 86 -12.92 1.08 17.97
CA LEU A 86 -14.12 1.90 17.96
C LEU A 86 -13.93 2.93 19.07
N LEU A 87 -13.66 4.18 18.68
CA LEU A 87 -13.85 5.35 19.55
C LEU A 87 -15.32 5.76 19.46
#